data_AF-A7T1R9-F1
#
_entry.id   AF-A7T1R9-F1
#
_cell.length_a   1.000
_cell.length_b   1.000
_cell.length_c   1.000
_cell.angle_alpha   90.00
_cell.angle_beta   90.00
_cell.angle_gamma   90.00
#
_symmetry.space_group_name_H-M   'P 1'
#
loop_
_entity.id
_entity.type
_entity.pdbx_description
1 polymer ?
#
loop_
_entity_poly.entity_id
_entity_poly.type
_entity_poly.pdbx_seq_one_letter_code
_entity_poly.pdbx_strand_id
1 'polypeptide(L)'
;HGSGKLFIKKPDGSYNFDHKSVVNTETGEKIQSWYTEGETWSTKFAELSSSYEECRAECVGIYLCLNKDVLRIFGHEGAAGDDIVYVNWLNMVRAGLLGLEFYTPENNKWRQAHMQARYVILRVLLEAGEQLVQLTRITGSDGKPDILVMLDRNKISCVGQPAIGAFLRKLQV
;
A
#
# COMPACT_ATOMS: atom_id res chain seq x y z
N HIS A 1 1.43 -8.75 -6.25
CA HIS A 1 0.35 -9.66 -6.69
C HIS A 1 0.52 -11.11 -6.27
N GLY A 2 1.62 -11.82 -6.58
CA GLY A 2 1.74 -13.28 -6.39
C GLY A 2 1.74 -13.83 -4.95
N SER A 3 1.38 -13.03 -3.95
CA SER A 3 1.25 -13.40 -2.54
C SER A 3 -0.18 -13.21 -2.04
N GLY A 4 -0.54 -13.90 -0.96
CA GLY A 4 -1.89 -13.85 -0.37
C GLY A 4 -2.69 -15.10 -0.70
N LYS A 5 -3.51 -15.56 0.25
CA LYS A 5 -4.39 -16.73 0.08
C LYS A 5 -5.82 -16.30 0.32
N LEU A 6 -6.71 -16.60 -0.63
CA LEU A 6 -8.15 -16.43 -0.44
C LEU A 6 -8.70 -17.63 0.33
N PHE A 7 -9.42 -17.38 1.41
CA PHE A 7 -10.15 -18.41 2.14
C PHE A 7 -11.45 -18.73 1.42
N ILE A 8 -11.65 -20.01 1.08
CA ILE A 8 -12.77 -20.49 0.28
C ILE A 8 -13.45 -21.64 1.02
N LYS A 9 -14.78 -21.57 1.13
CA LYS A 9 -15.65 -22.69 1.48
C LYS A 9 -16.23 -23.28 0.19
N LYS A 10 -15.95 -24.57 -0.03
CA LYS A 10 -16.35 -25.32 -1.22
C LYS A 10 -17.82 -25.76 -1.12
N PRO A 11 -18.45 -26.16 -2.25
CA PRO A 11 -19.84 -26.64 -2.27
C PRO A 11 -20.08 -27.88 -1.39
N ASP A 12 -19.07 -28.73 -1.21
CA ASP A 12 -19.11 -29.90 -0.32
C ASP A 12 -19.03 -29.56 1.18
N GLY A 13 -18.96 -28.27 1.53
CA GLY A 13 -18.85 -27.76 2.90
C GLY A 13 -17.44 -27.72 3.45
N SER A 14 -16.44 -28.24 2.74
CA SER A 14 -15.03 -28.21 3.15
C SER A 14 -14.37 -26.83 2.91
N TYR A 15 -13.32 -26.53 3.67
CA TYR A 15 -12.56 -25.29 3.56
C TYR A 15 -11.21 -25.54 2.87
N ASN A 16 -10.70 -24.57 2.10
CA ASN A 16 -9.34 -24.63 1.54
C ASN A 16 -8.24 -24.23 2.56
N PHE A 17 -8.61 -24.07 3.82
CA PHE A 17 -7.75 -23.74 4.94
C PHE A 17 -8.20 -24.49 6.19
N ASP A 18 -7.34 -24.56 7.20
CA ASP A 18 -7.69 -25.17 8.47
C ASP A 18 -8.56 -24.21 9.30
N HIS A 19 -9.88 -24.31 9.12
CA HIS A 19 -10.87 -23.52 9.84
C HIS A 19 -10.82 -23.73 11.37
N LYS A 20 -10.23 -24.82 11.85
CA LYS A 20 -10.13 -25.08 13.30
C LYS A 20 -8.93 -24.38 13.91
N SER A 21 -7.81 -24.27 13.22
CA SER A 21 -6.57 -23.71 13.78
C SER A 21 -6.32 -22.25 13.39
N VAL A 22 -6.64 -21.84 12.16
CA VAL A 22 -6.38 -20.48 11.66
C VAL A 22 -7.18 -19.45 12.44
N VAL A 23 -6.51 -18.33 12.77
CA VAL A 23 -7.09 -17.18 13.48
C VAL A 23 -6.86 -15.91 12.67
N ASN A 24 -7.79 -14.96 12.81
CA ASN A 24 -7.66 -13.62 12.27
C ASN A 24 -6.54 -12.87 13.03
N THR A 25 -5.56 -12.32 12.33
CA THR A 25 -4.39 -11.68 12.99
C THR A 25 -4.69 -10.30 13.57
N GLU A 26 -5.80 -9.67 13.21
CA GLU A 26 -6.24 -8.39 13.78
C GLU A 26 -7.08 -8.59 15.04
N THR A 27 -7.95 -9.61 15.07
CA THR A 27 -8.89 -9.83 16.18
C THR A 27 -8.50 -10.96 17.12
N GLY A 28 -7.63 -11.89 16.68
CA GLY A 28 -7.32 -13.13 17.40
C GLY A 28 -8.43 -14.18 17.35
N GLU A 29 -9.57 -13.88 16.73
CA GLU A 29 -10.73 -14.76 16.65
C GLU A 29 -10.61 -15.79 15.52
N LYS A 30 -11.52 -16.77 15.52
CA LYS A 30 -11.65 -17.69 14.37
C LYS A 30 -12.13 -16.93 13.15
N ILE A 31 -11.73 -17.42 11.97
CA ILE A 31 -12.20 -16.88 10.69
C ILE A 31 -13.70 -17.09 10.59
N GLN A 32 -14.45 -16.03 10.31
CA GLN A 32 -15.91 -16.05 10.16
C GLN A 32 -16.37 -15.67 8.73
N SER A 33 -15.45 -15.23 7.88
CA SER A 33 -15.71 -14.81 6.50
C SER A 33 -14.80 -15.55 5.52
N TRP A 34 -15.34 -15.88 4.36
CA TRP A 34 -14.66 -16.59 3.28
C TRP A 34 -15.45 -16.39 1.99
N TYR A 35 -14.81 -16.70 0.86
CA TYR A 35 -15.48 -16.81 -0.43
C TYR A 35 -16.25 -18.13 -0.51
N THR A 36 -17.37 -18.11 -1.21
CA THR A 36 -18.21 -19.28 -1.51
C THR A 36 -18.30 -19.49 -3.03
N GLU A 37 -19.09 -20.47 -3.47
CA GLU A 37 -19.20 -20.83 -4.89
C GLU A 37 -19.63 -19.64 -5.76
N GLY A 38 -18.92 -19.45 -6.88
CA GLY A 38 -19.15 -18.34 -7.82
C GLY A 38 -18.59 -16.99 -7.38
N GLU A 39 -18.10 -16.86 -6.15
CA GLU A 39 -17.54 -15.61 -5.64
C GLU A 39 -16.06 -15.49 -6.01
N THR A 40 -15.69 -14.32 -6.52
CA THR A 40 -14.32 -13.96 -6.87
C THR A 40 -13.93 -12.65 -6.18
N TRP A 41 -12.63 -12.33 -6.20
CA TRP A 41 -12.13 -11.02 -5.73
C TRP A 41 -12.93 -9.87 -6.34
N SER A 42 -13.07 -9.86 -7.67
CA SER A 42 -13.74 -8.79 -8.41
C SER A 42 -15.24 -8.70 -8.11
N THR A 43 -15.94 -9.82 -7.92
CA THR A 43 -17.37 -9.77 -7.60
C THR A 43 -17.63 -9.31 -6.17
N LYS A 44 -16.71 -9.59 -5.23
CA LYS A 44 -16.85 -9.17 -3.82
C LYS A 44 -16.45 -7.72 -3.58
N PHE A 45 -15.36 -7.28 -4.19
CA PHE A 45 -14.81 -5.94 -3.98
C PHE A 45 -15.29 -4.92 -5.03
N ALA A 46 -15.96 -5.38 -6.09
CA ALA A 46 -16.61 -4.54 -7.10
C ALA A 46 -15.71 -3.41 -7.62
N GLU A 47 -16.17 -2.15 -7.56
CA GLU A 47 -15.43 -0.97 -8.05
C GLU A 47 -14.07 -0.78 -7.37
N LEU A 48 -13.88 -1.28 -6.14
CA LEU A 48 -12.63 -1.15 -5.39
C LEU A 48 -11.61 -2.25 -5.71
N SER A 49 -12.04 -3.35 -6.32
CA SER A 49 -11.23 -4.56 -6.50
C SER A 49 -9.84 -4.26 -7.10
N SER A 50 -9.78 -3.47 -8.17
CA SER A 50 -8.52 -3.12 -8.82
C SER A 50 -7.66 -2.22 -7.94
N SER A 51 -8.19 -1.08 -7.47
CA SER A 51 -7.38 -0.12 -6.71
C SER A 51 -6.88 -0.70 -5.38
N TYR A 52 -7.70 -1.52 -4.73
CA TYR A 52 -7.32 -2.19 -3.49
C TYR A 52 -6.16 -3.18 -3.72
N GLU A 53 -6.24 -4.03 -4.74
CA GLU A 53 -5.19 -5.01 -5.03
C GLU A 53 -3.90 -4.33 -5.53
N GLU A 54 -4.00 -3.26 -6.32
CA GLU A 54 -2.84 -2.45 -6.71
C GLU A 54 -2.19 -1.78 -5.49
N CYS A 55 -2.99 -1.27 -4.56
CA CYS A 55 -2.49 -0.70 -3.31
C CYS A 55 -1.73 -1.74 -2.48
N ARG A 56 -2.27 -2.95 -2.35
CA ARG A 56 -1.60 -4.06 -1.67
C ARG A 56 -0.28 -4.41 -2.35
N ALA A 57 -0.25 -4.49 -3.68
CA ALA A 57 0.96 -4.83 -4.42
C ALA A 57 2.05 -3.74 -4.32
N GLU A 58 1.69 -2.48 -4.49
CA GLU A 58 2.61 -1.33 -4.34
C GLU A 58 3.14 -1.25 -2.89
N CYS A 59 2.29 -1.49 -1.88
CA CYS A 59 2.70 -1.57 -0.48
C CYS A 59 3.75 -2.69 -0.24
N VAL A 60 3.55 -3.88 -0.81
CA VAL A 60 4.53 -4.97 -0.71
C VAL A 60 5.87 -4.54 -1.31
N GLY A 61 5.85 -3.85 -2.45
CA GLY A 61 7.04 -3.32 -3.12
C GLY A 61 7.84 -2.38 -2.22
N ILE A 62 7.20 -1.34 -1.68
CA ILE A 62 7.89 -0.37 -0.80
C ILE A 62 8.28 -0.98 0.55
N TYR A 63 7.54 -1.96 1.06
CA TYR A 63 7.87 -2.65 2.31
C TYR A 63 9.11 -3.55 2.18
N LEU A 64 9.19 -4.33 1.10
CA LEU A 64 10.27 -5.29 0.87
C LEU A 64 11.53 -4.66 0.26
N CYS A 65 11.45 -3.48 -0.36
CA CYS A 65 12.63 -2.84 -0.94
C CYS A 65 13.70 -2.47 0.12
N LEU A 66 13.33 -2.42 1.40
CA LEU A 66 14.29 -2.24 2.51
C LEU A 66 15.13 -3.48 2.78
N ASN A 67 14.72 -4.66 2.31
CA ASN A 67 15.46 -5.90 2.50
C ASN A 67 16.76 -5.88 1.66
N LYS A 68 17.91 -5.96 2.33
CA LYS A 68 19.23 -5.92 1.69
C LYS A 68 19.49 -7.09 0.76
N ASP A 69 18.92 -8.26 1.04
CA ASP A 69 19.04 -9.42 0.15
C ASP A 69 18.26 -9.20 -1.15
N VAL A 70 17.11 -8.52 -1.08
CA VAL A 70 16.36 -8.12 -2.29
C VAL A 70 17.20 -7.16 -3.13
N LEU A 71 17.76 -6.09 -2.53
CA LEU A 71 18.61 -5.15 -3.25
C LEU A 71 19.84 -5.82 -3.87
N ARG A 72 20.46 -6.78 -3.17
CA ARG A 72 21.59 -7.56 -3.68
C ARG A 72 21.23 -8.36 -4.93
N ILE A 73 20.03 -8.95 -4.98
CA ILE A 73 19.55 -9.66 -6.19
C ILE A 73 19.51 -8.70 -7.40
N PHE A 74 19.17 -7.42 -7.19
CA PHE A 74 19.18 -6.39 -8.22
C PHE A 74 20.57 -5.76 -8.46
N GLY A 75 21.62 -6.24 -7.78
CA GLY A 75 22.99 -5.75 -7.96
C GLY A 75 23.31 -4.44 -7.23
N HIS A 76 22.57 -4.12 -6.16
CA HIS A 76 22.75 -2.88 -5.39
C HIS A 76 23.04 -3.16 -3.91
N GLU A 77 24.10 -2.54 -3.40
CA GLU A 77 24.53 -2.68 -1.99
C GLU A 77 25.01 -1.33 -1.43
N GLY A 78 25.18 -1.26 -0.11
CA GLY A 78 25.66 -0.07 0.60
C GLY A 78 24.84 1.19 0.32
N ALA A 79 25.53 2.33 0.25
CA ALA A 79 24.91 3.64 0.08
C ALA A 79 24.08 3.77 -1.21
N ALA A 80 24.51 3.14 -2.31
CA ALA A 80 23.76 3.15 -3.56
C ALA A 80 22.41 2.42 -3.41
N GLY A 81 22.38 1.30 -2.68
CA GLY A 81 21.14 0.61 -2.32
C GLY A 81 20.23 1.46 -1.42
N ASP A 82 20.81 2.19 -0.46
CA ASP A 82 20.06 3.10 0.41
C ASP A 82 19.42 4.26 -0.37
N ASP A 83 20.11 4.79 -1.38
CA ASP A 83 19.58 5.82 -2.27
C ASP A 83 18.44 5.31 -3.14
N ILE A 84 18.53 4.08 -3.65
CA ILE A 84 17.43 3.44 -4.39
C ILE A 84 16.19 3.31 -3.52
N VAL A 85 16.35 2.86 -2.27
CA VAL A 85 15.23 2.79 -1.31
C VAL A 85 14.63 4.17 -1.10
N TYR A 86 15.45 5.17 -0.82
CA TYR A 86 14.98 6.54 -0.59
C TYR A 86 14.22 7.09 -1.80
N VAL A 87 14.77 6.96 -3.01
CA VAL A 87 14.13 7.44 -4.23
C VAL A 87 12.84 6.67 -4.52
N ASN A 88 12.79 5.36 -4.28
CA ASN A 88 11.58 4.57 -4.44
C ASN A 88 10.43 5.09 -3.55
N TRP A 89 10.73 5.34 -2.26
CA TRP A 89 9.76 5.90 -1.31
C TRP A 89 9.39 7.34 -1.64
N LEU A 90 10.35 8.18 -2.03
CA LEU A 90 10.09 9.57 -2.42
C LEU A 90 9.20 9.64 -3.68
N ASN A 91 9.48 8.77 -4.66
CA ASN A 91 8.68 8.66 -5.86
C ASN A 91 7.24 8.23 -5.54
N MET A 92 7.05 7.28 -4.60
CA MET A 92 5.73 6.86 -4.14
C MET A 92 4.92 8.02 -3.54
N VAL A 93 5.49 8.78 -2.61
CA VAL A 93 4.78 9.92 -1.97
C VAL A 93 4.49 11.04 -2.97
N ARG A 94 5.43 11.34 -3.88
CA ARG A 94 5.21 12.29 -4.96
C ARG A 94 4.11 11.83 -5.91
N ALA A 95 4.12 10.56 -6.30
CA ALA A 95 3.09 10.00 -7.18
C ALA A 95 1.71 9.97 -6.52
N GLY A 96 1.64 9.77 -5.19
CA GLY A 96 0.40 9.92 -4.44
C GLY A 96 -0.20 11.32 -4.53
N LEU A 97 0.64 12.36 -4.46
CA LEU A 97 0.21 13.75 -4.63
C LEU A 97 -0.28 14.02 -6.06
N LEU A 98 0.52 13.62 -7.06
CA LEU A 98 0.14 13.76 -8.48
C LEU A 98 -1.11 12.94 -8.83
N GLY A 99 -1.39 11.88 -8.08
CA GLY A 99 -2.61 11.09 -8.24
C GLY A 99 -3.88 11.92 -8.12
N LEU A 100 -3.87 13.04 -7.40
CA LEU A 100 -5.03 13.94 -7.29
C LEU A 100 -5.54 14.45 -8.64
N GLU A 101 -4.70 14.49 -9.68
CA GLU A 101 -5.13 14.79 -11.05
C GLU A 101 -6.24 13.82 -11.55
N PHE A 102 -6.23 12.59 -11.03
CA PHE A 102 -7.14 11.51 -11.41
C PHE A 102 -8.36 11.38 -10.48
N TYR A 103 -8.48 12.25 -9.48
CA TYR A 103 -9.68 12.36 -8.65
C TYR A 103 -10.66 13.36 -9.28
N THR A 104 -11.95 13.05 -9.28
CA THR A 104 -13.03 13.95 -9.72
C THR A 104 -13.79 14.43 -8.47
N PRO A 105 -13.61 15.68 -8.02
CA PRO A 105 -14.30 16.20 -6.84
C PRO A 105 -15.83 16.19 -6.96
N GLU A 106 -16.37 16.42 -8.15
CA GLU A 106 -17.81 16.61 -8.38
C GLU A 106 -18.63 15.34 -8.08
N ASN A 107 -18.03 14.16 -8.27
CA ASN A 107 -18.67 12.87 -8.02
C ASN A 107 -17.90 11.98 -7.04
N ASN A 108 -16.84 12.51 -6.43
CA ASN A 108 -15.96 11.81 -5.50
C ASN A 108 -15.39 10.48 -6.04
N LYS A 109 -15.15 10.39 -7.35
CA LYS A 109 -14.62 9.17 -7.98
C LYS A 109 -13.16 9.32 -8.39
N TRP A 110 -12.43 8.24 -8.20
CA TRP A 110 -11.11 8.04 -8.79
C TRP A 110 -11.25 7.45 -10.20
N ARG A 111 -10.52 8.03 -11.16
CA ARG A 111 -10.56 7.60 -12.57
C ARG A 111 -9.45 6.62 -12.94
N GLN A 112 -8.47 6.40 -12.06
CA GLN A 112 -7.32 5.52 -12.30
C GLN A 112 -6.93 4.78 -11.01
N ALA A 113 -6.98 3.45 -11.05
CA ALA A 113 -6.85 2.58 -9.88
C ALA A 113 -5.49 2.67 -9.17
N HIS A 114 -4.39 2.75 -9.91
CA HIS A 114 -3.03 2.87 -9.37
C HIS A 114 -2.78 4.24 -8.74
N MET A 115 -3.36 5.32 -9.28
CA MET A 115 -3.23 6.67 -8.74
C MET A 115 -4.03 6.80 -7.45
N GLN A 116 -5.21 6.19 -7.37
CA GLN A 116 -5.94 6.03 -6.12
C GLN A 116 -5.12 5.23 -5.10
N ALA A 117 -4.51 4.11 -5.50
CA ALA A 117 -3.66 3.30 -4.63
C ALA A 117 -2.48 4.11 -4.06
N ARG A 118 -1.75 4.83 -4.91
CA ARG A 118 -0.61 5.68 -4.50
C ARG A 118 -1.04 6.82 -3.59
N TYR A 119 -2.21 7.41 -3.85
CA TYR A 119 -2.78 8.41 -2.95
C TYR A 119 -3.12 7.81 -1.58
N VAL A 120 -3.72 6.61 -1.54
CA VAL A 120 -3.98 5.90 -0.28
C VAL A 120 -2.68 5.63 0.49
N ILE A 121 -1.63 5.17 -0.19
CA ILE A 121 -0.30 4.96 0.43
C ILE A 121 0.26 6.27 1.00
N LEU A 122 0.19 7.37 0.24
CA LEU A 122 0.56 8.70 0.75
C LEU A 122 -0.22 9.07 2.02
N ARG A 123 -1.52 8.81 2.06
CA ARG A 123 -2.37 9.08 3.23
C ARG A 123 -1.95 8.26 4.45
N VAL A 124 -1.63 6.98 4.28
CA VAL A 124 -1.11 6.11 5.36
C VAL A 124 0.20 6.64 5.92
N LEU A 125 1.12 7.09 5.07
CA LEU A 125 2.40 7.64 5.50
C LEU A 125 2.27 9.01 6.20
N LEU A 126 1.28 9.81 5.80
CA LEU A 126 0.93 11.06 6.50
C LEU A 126 0.29 10.76 7.87
N GLU A 127 -0.58 9.75 7.95
CA GLU A 127 -1.23 9.32 9.20
C GLU A 127 -0.23 8.74 10.21
N ALA A 128 0.82 8.07 9.73
CA ALA A 128 1.92 7.60 10.58
C ALA A 128 2.61 8.73 11.36
N GLY A 129 2.53 9.97 10.87
CA GLY A 129 3.02 11.14 11.57
C GLY A 129 4.54 11.18 11.69
N GLU A 130 5.02 11.62 12.86
CA GLU A 130 6.45 11.76 13.19
C GLU A 130 7.28 12.55 12.17
N GLN A 131 6.64 13.44 11.39
CA GLN A 131 7.30 14.20 10.34
C GLN A 131 7.98 13.33 9.27
N LEU A 132 7.52 12.08 9.07
CA LEU A 132 8.03 11.20 8.02
C LEU A 132 7.80 11.81 6.63
N VAL A 133 6.55 12.20 6.33
CA VAL A 133 6.16 12.89 5.10
C VAL A 133 5.56 14.23 5.44
N GLN A 134 5.95 15.28 4.71
CA GLN A 134 5.35 16.60 4.83
C GLN A 134 5.02 17.15 3.45
N LEU A 135 3.86 17.81 3.35
CA LEU A 135 3.41 18.51 2.16
C LEU A 135 3.22 19.98 2.50
N THR A 136 4.07 20.84 1.96
CA THR A 136 4.07 22.27 2.27
C THR A 136 3.71 23.05 1.01
N ARG A 137 2.66 23.86 1.08
CA ARG A 137 2.36 24.83 0.02
C ARG A 137 3.45 25.89 0.00
N ILE A 138 3.98 26.16 -1.18
CA ILE A 138 5.00 27.16 -1.43
C ILE A 138 4.60 28.01 -2.65
N THR A 139 5.41 29.03 -2.95
CA THR A 139 5.32 29.76 -4.21
C THR A 139 6.51 29.33 -5.07
N GLY A 140 6.23 28.90 -6.30
CA GLY A 140 7.25 28.51 -7.27
C GLY A 140 8.13 29.70 -7.67
N SER A 141 9.28 29.42 -8.28
CA SER A 141 10.18 30.47 -8.79
C SER A 141 9.55 31.34 -9.89
N ASP A 142 8.44 30.88 -10.48
CA ASP A 142 7.63 31.61 -11.46
C ASP A 142 6.52 32.46 -10.82
N GLY A 143 6.44 32.51 -9.49
CA GLY A 143 5.44 33.26 -8.73
C GLY A 143 4.08 32.55 -8.58
N LYS A 144 3.92 31.32 -9.05
CA LYS A 144 2.64 30.57 -8.98
C LYS A 144 2.56 29.66 -7.74
N PRO A 145 1.36 29.21 -7.33
CA PRO A 145 1.21 28.22 -6.26
C PRO A 145 1.91 26.90 -6.61
N ASP A 146 2.65 26.34 -5.65
CA ASP A 146 3.37 25.08 -5.80
C ASP A 146 3.38 24.30 -4.47
N ILE A 147 3.87 23.06 -4.47
CA ILE A 147 3.92 22.17 -3.29
C ILE A 147 5.29 21.53 -3.18
N LEU A 148 5.91 21.67 -2.01
CA LEU A 148 7.11 20.93 -1.62
C LEU A 148 6.72 19.61 -0.94
N VAL A 149 7.24 18.49 -1.46
CA VAL A 149 7.13 17.16 -0.84
C VAL A 149 8.44 16.86 -0.12
N MET A 150 8.37 16.65 1.19
CA MET A 150 9.52 16.26 2.01
C MET A 150 9.33 14.85 2.55
N LEU A 151 10.36 14.01 2.42
CA LEU A 151 10.45 12.68 3.01
C LEU A 151 11.70 12.59 3.88
N ASP A 152 11.52 12.28 5.17
CA ASP A 152 12.65 12.08 6.09
C ASP A 152 13.23 10.67 5.91
N ARG A 153 14.41 10.59 5.27
CA ARG A 153 15.13 9.33 5.01
C ARG A 153 15.33 8.49 6.27
N ASN A 154 15.63 9.14 7.40
CA ASN A 154 15.97 8.45 8.63
C ASN A 154 14.76 7.78 9.30
N LYS A 155 13.54 8.14 8.88
CA LYS A 155 12.30 7.62 9.43
C LYS A 155 11.65 6.55 8.56
N ILE A 156 12.20 6.26 7.38
CA ILE A 156 11.63 5.23 6.50
C ILE A 156 11.60 3.87 7.20
N SER A 157 12.68 3.45 7.87
CA SER A 157 12.75 2.14 8.52
C SER A 157 12.02 2.06 9.86
N CYS A 158 12.02 3.14 10.65
CA CYS A 158 11.45 3.11 12.01
C CYS A 158 10.00 3.63 12.11
N VAL A 159 9.53 4.44 11.16
CA VAL A 159 8.14 4.96 11.13
C VAL A 159 7.41 4.42 9.90
N GLY A 160 7.97 4.61 8.71
CA GLY A 160 7.32 4.28 7.45
C GLY A 160 7.07 2.80 7.26
N GLN A 161 8.10 1.97 7.40
CA GLN A 161 8.02 0.53 7.19
C GLN A 161 7.06 -0.14 8.20
N PRO A 162 7.07 0.18 9.52
CA PRO A 162 6.05 -0.31 10.44
C PRO A 162 4.62 0.11 10.06
N ALA A 163 4.40 1.36 9.65
CA ALA A 163 3.09 1.85 9.23
C ALA A 163 2.57 1.10 7.98
N ILE A 164 3.41 0.94 6.96
CA ILE A 164 3.07 0.14 5.77
C ILE A 164 2.85 -1.33 6.14
N GLY A 165 3.64 -1.90 7.04
CA GLY A 165 3.48 -3.28 7.49
C GLY A 165 2.15 -3.52 8.21
N ALA A 166 1.76 -2.58 9.10
CA ALA A 166 0.47 -2.63 9.77
C ALA A 166 -0.70 -2.47 8.78
N PHE A 167 -0.57 -1.55 7.82
CA PHE A 167 -1.56 -1.35 6.76
C PHE A 167 -1.67 -2.57 5.83
N LEU A 168 -0.55 -3.15 5.40
CA LEU A 168 -0.50 -4.38 4.59
C LEU A 168 -1.19 -5.56 5.27
N ARG A 169 -1.02 -5.69 6.59
CA ARG A 169 -1.70 -6.74 7.36
C ARG A 169 -3.22 -6.57 7.26
N LYS A 170 -3.72 -5.35 7.44
CA LYS A 170 -5.15 -5.02 7.27
C LYS A 170 -5.64 -5.17 5.84
N LEU A 171 -4.79 -4.93 4.84
CA LEU A 171 -5.16 -5.16 3.44
C LEU A 171 -5.32 -6.65 3.10
N GLN A 172 -4.60 -7.51 3.80
CA GLN A 172 -4.56 -8.94 3.49
C GLN A 172 -5.61 -9.78 4.23
N VAL A 173 -6.09 -9.29 5.38
CA VAL A 173 -7.00 -9.96 6.31
C VAL A 173 -8.44 -9.53 6.05
#